data_AF-A0A1B9MYJ8-F1
#
_entry.id   AF-A0A1B9MYJ8-F1
#
_cell.length_a   1.000
_cell.length_b   1.000
_cell.length_c   1.000
_cell.angle_alpha   90.00
_cell.angle_beta   90.00
_cell.angle_gamma   90.00
#
_symmetry.space_group_name_H-M   'P 1'
#
loop_
_entity.id
_entity.type
_entity.pdbx_description
1 polymer ?
#
loop_
_entity_poly.entity_id
_entity_poly.type
_entity_poly.pdbx_seq_one_letter_code
_entity_poly.pdbx_strand_id
1 'polypeptide(L)'
;MMVSNESQATNTILDKFKWGLVLVLIAFIVWGNFYFAGYNNIYNPNTSIRIIAVAVISLLALFIALTTSKGKIFLEFLQESRKELRKVVWPTRKEATQTTLLIIAVTVIVGLALWGIDNLFRWIVFYLTSIGR
;
A
#
# COMPACT_ATOMS: atom_id res chain seq x y z
N MET A 1 -30.11 34.54 2.73
CA MET A 1 -30.93 33.32 2.88
C MET A 1 -30.17 32.34 3.77
N MET A 2 -30.65 32.12 4.99
CA MET A 2 -30.08 31.14 5.92
C MET A 2 -30.44 29.75 5.39
N VAL A 3 -29.52 29.13 4.64
CA VAL A 3 -29.67 27.74 4.22
C VAL A 3 -29.47 26.88 5.47
N SER A 4 -30.51 26.13 5.81
CA SER A 4 -30.68 25.31 7.01
C SER A 4 -29.46 24.46 7.37
N ASN A 5 -28.83 24.77 8.51
CA ASN A 5 -27.79 23.94 9.15
C ASN A 5 -28.31 22.58 9.65
N GLU A 6 -29.63 22.37 9.73
CA GLU A 6 -30.26 21.16 10.26
C GLU A 6 -29.99 19.91 9.40
N SER A 7 -29.89 20.07 8.07
CA SER A 7 -29.57 18.96 7.16
C SER A 7 -28.08 18.59 7.17
N GLN A 8 -27.17 19.53 7.42
CA GLN A 8 -25.73 19.22 7.57
C GLN A 8 -25.39 18.63 8.95
N ALA A 9 -26.06 19.09 10.01
CA ALA A 9 -25.84 18.61 11.38
C ALA A 9 -26.27 17.14 11.55
N THR A 10 -27.42 16.75 10.99
CA THR A 10 -27.92 15.36 11.03
C THR A 10 -26.99 14.39 10.30
N ASN A 11 -26.49 14.77 9.11
CA ASN A 11 -25.52 13.96 8.36
C ASN A 11 -24.18 13.81 9.10
N THR A 12 -23.73 14.84 9.81
CA THR A 12 -22.47 14.80 10.57
C THR A 12 -22.56 13.88 11.79
N ILE A 13 -23.69 13.85 12.50
CA ILE A 13 -23.90 12.98 13.65
C ILE A 13 -24.04 11.52 13.21
N LEU A 14 -24.81 11.26 12.14
CA LEU A 14 -24.96 9.93 11.56
C LEU A 14 -23.63 9.37 11.03
N ASP A 15 -22.80 10.21 10.43
CA ASP A 15 -21.48 9.79 9.95
C ASP A 15 -20.53 9.46 11.11
N LYS A 16 -20.54 10.24 12.20
CA LYS A 16 -19.79 9.91 13.41
C LYS A 16 -20.24 8.57 14.01
N PHE A 17 -21.54 8.31 14.01
CA PHE A 17 -22.09 7.03 14.48
C PHE A 17 -21.65 5.86 13.59
N LYS A 18 -21.71 6.00 12.26
CA LYS A 18 -21.22 5.00 11.31
C LYS A 18 -19.73 4.70 11.49
N TRP A 19 -18.91 5.73 11.71
CA TRP A 19 -17.49 5.55 12.03
C TRP A 19 -17.26 4.82 13.35
N GLY A 20 -18.07 5.09 14.37
CA GLY A 20 -18.09 4.32 15.61
C GLY A 20 -18.38 2.83 15.36
N LEU A 21 -19.37 2.53 14.51
CA LEU A 21 -19.71 1.16 14.14
C LEU A 21 -18.57 0.46 13.39
N VAL A 22 -17.88 1.16 12.47
CA VAL A 22 -16.69 0.65 11.77
C VAL A 22 -15.57 0.30 12.75
N LEU A 23 -15.29 1.15 13.74
CA LEU A 23 -14.28 0.86 14.77
C LEU A 23 -14.63 -0.37 15.60
N VAL A 24 -15.90 -0.56 15.95
CA VAL A 24 -16.38 -1.75 16.67
C VAL A 24 -16.18 -3.01 15.83
N LEU A 25 -16.50 -2.98 14.53
CA LEU A 25 -16.28 -4.11 13.63
C LEU A 25 -14.79 -4.47 13.51
N ILE A 26 -13.90 -3.48 13.42
CA ILE A 26 -12.45 -3.70 13.37
C ILE A 26 -11.94 -4.27 14.71
N ALA A 27 -12.39 -3.74 15.84
CA ALA A 27 -12.05 -4.26 17.15
C ALA A 27 -12.50 -5.72 17.30
N PHE A 28 -13.68 -6.08 16.77
CA PHE A 28 -14.18 -7.45 16.75
C PHE A 28 -13.34 -8.38 15.88
N ILE A 29 -12.84 -7.92 14.72
CA ILE A 29 -11.89 -8.67 13.89
C ILE A 29 -10.61 -8.95 14.67
N VAL A 30 -10.03 -7.94 15.31
CA VAL A 30 -8.76 -8.07 16.05
C VAL A 30 -8.95 -8.99 17.25
N TRP A 31 -10.00 -8.76 18.04
CA TRP A 31 -10.33 -9.57 19.22
C TRP A 31 -10.62 -11.02 18.85
N GLY A 32 -11.45 -11.24 17.82
CA GLY A 32 -11.72 -12.57 17.30
C GLY A 32 -10.45 -13.25 16.82
N ASN A 33 -9.58 -12.54 16.10
CA ASN A 33 -8.32 -13.10 15.65
C ASN A 33 -7.38 -13.50 16.81
N PHE A 34 -7.31 -12.69 17.87
CA PHE A 34 -6.55 -13.03 19.09
C PHE A 34 -7.15 -14.22 19.84
N TYR A 35 -8.46 -14.27 20.01
CA TYR A 35 -9.15 -15.36 20.69
C TYR A 35 -8.97 -16.71 19.98
N PHE A 36 -9.07 -16.73 18.65
CA PHE A 36 -8.88 -17.94 17.82
C PHE A 36 -7.41 -18.23 17.47
N ALA A 37 -6.46 -17.38 17.85
CA ALA A 37 -5.01 -17.60 17.68
C ALA A 37 -4.35 -18.27 18.90
N GLY A 38 -5.07 -18.46 20.00
CA GLY A 38 -4.59 -19.18 21.17
C GLY A 38 -4.21 -20.62 20.85
N TYR A 39 -3.12 -21.11 21.46
CA TYR A 39 -2.56 -22.46 21.30
C TYR A 39 -3.50 -23.61 21.77
N ASN A 40 -4.68 -23.29 22.28
CA ASN A 40 -5.64 -24.24 22.81
C ASN A 40 -6.41 -24.96 21.67
N ASN A 41 -5.99 -26.20 21.39
CA ASN A 41 -6.56 -27.16 20.41
C ASN A 41 -8.09 -27.38 20.45
N ILE A 42 -8.81 -26.83 21.43
CA ILE A 42 -10.26 -27.03 21.59
C ILE A 42 -11.10 -26.09 20.71
N TYR A 43 -10.56 -24.94 20.29
CA TYR A 43 -11.25 -23.95 19.43
C TYR A 43 -10.45 -23.64 18.18
N ASN A 44 -9.87 -24.65 17.52
CA ASN A 44 -9.13 -24.47 16.27
C ASN A 44 -10.05 -24.76 15.06
N PRO A 45 -10.89 -23.81 14.61
CA PRO A 45 -11.57 -23.96 13.34
C PRO A 45 -10.54 -23.99 12.20
N ASN A 46 -10.82 -24.76 11.14
CA ASN A 46 -10.01 -24.80 9.92
C ASN A 46 -9.57 -23.37 9.54
N THR A 47 -8.28 -23.16 9.30
CA THR A 47 -7.67 -21.85 8.96
C THR A 47 -8.49 -21.06 7.94
N SER A 48 -9.11 -21.75 6.98
CA SER A 48 -9.97 -21.19 5.95
C SER A 48 -11.19 -20.43 6.49
N ILE A 49 -11.84 -20.93 7.55
CA ILE A 49 -13.07 -20.32 8.11
C ILE A 49 -12.77 -18.98 8.77
N ARG A 50 -11.61 -18.84 9.42
CA ARG A 50 -11.14 -17.57 10.00
C ARG A 50 -10.92 -16.52 8.92
N ILE A 51 -10.24 -16.90 7.83
CA ILE A 51 -9.99 -16.00 6.70
C ILE A 51 -11.31 -15.52 6.09
N ILE A 52 -12.28 -16.43 5.91
CA ILE A 52 -13.60 -16.08 5.39
C ILE A 52 -14.33 -15.13 6.34
N ALA A 53 -14.34 -15.41 7.65
CA ALA A 53 -14.99 -14.54 8.64
C ALA A 53 -14.38 -13.13 8.66
N VAL A 54 -13.06 -13.03 8.65
CA VAL A 54 -12.35 -11.73 8.60
C VAL A 54 -12.65 -11.01 7.29
N ALA A 55 -12.64 -11.71 6.17
CA ALA A 55 -12.95 -11.13 4.86
C ALA A 55 -14.37 -10.56 4.81
N VAL A 56 -15.37 -11.31 5.30
CA VAL A 56 -16.77 -10.86 5.33
C VAL A 56 -16.94 -9.63 6.22
N ILE A 57 -16.37 -9.62 7.43
CA ILE A 57 -16.50 -8.47 8.34
C ILE A 57 -15.76 -7.25 7.77
N SER A 58 -14.60 -7.45 7.13
CA SER A 58 -13.85 -6.38 6.46
C SER A 58 -14.64 -5.77 5.29
N LEU A 59 -15.30 -6.60 4.48
CA LEU A 59 -16.18 -6.14 3.40
C LEU A 59 -17.37 -5.34 3.92
N LEU A 60 -18.00 -5.77 5.02
CA LEU A 60 -19.10 -5.03 5.65
C LEU A 60 -18.62 -3.68 6.20
N ALA A 61 -17.47 -3.65 6.87
CA ALA A 61 -16.87 -2.42 7.38
C ALA A 61 -16.55 -1.43 6.24
N LEU A 62 -15.98 -1.91 5.14
CA LEU A 62 -15.74 -1.12 3.94
C LEU A 62 -17.04 -0.59 3.33
N PHE A 63 -18.07 -1.43 3.22
CA PHE A 63 -19.37 -1.02 2.70
C PHE A 63 -19.97 0.13 3.53
N ILE A 64 -19.97 0.00 4.86
CA ILE A 64 -20.44 1.04 5.77
C ILE A 64 -19.61 2.32 5.62
N ALA A 65 -18.28 2.21 5.55
CA ALA A 65 -17.38 3.34 5.38
C ALA A 65 -17.64 4.10 4.06
N LEU A 66 -17.90 3.40 2.96
CA LEU A 66 -18.21 4.00 1.65
C LEU A 66 -19.55 4.74 1.65
N THR A 67 -20.53 4.35 2.46
CA THR A 67 -21.82 5.07 2.57
C THR A 67 -21.77 6.36 3.39
N THR A 68 -20.62 6.67 3.99
CA THR A 68 -20.39 7.87 4.84
C THR A 68 -20.04 9.08 3.95
N SER A 69 -20.26 10.32 4.40
CA SER A 69 -19.89 11.54 3.62
C SER A 69 -18.44 11.52 3.13
N LYS A 70 -17.50 11.10 3.98
CA LYS A 70 -16.07 10.94 3.62
C LYS A 70 -15.85 9.90 2.52
N GLY A 71 -16.66 8.82 2.51
CA GLY A 71 -16.62 7.79 1.48
C GLY A 71 -17.09 8.30 0.12
N LYS A 72 -18.14 9.12 0.08
CA LYS A 72 -18.64 9.75 -1.16
C LYS A 72 -17.61 10.72 -1.76
N ILE A 73 -17.01 11.57 -0.92
CA ILE A 73 -15.93 12.50 -1.33
C ILE A 73 -14.75 11.71 -1.93
N PHE A 74 -14.38 10.59 -1.33
CA PHE A 74 -13.32 9.73 -1.85
C PHE A 74 -13.68 9.10 -3.21
N LEU A 75 -14.94 8.69 -3.40
CA LEU A 75 -15.41 8.17 -4.70
C LEU A 75 -15.41 9.25 -5.78
N GLU A 76 -15.80 10.48 -5.45
CA GLU A 76 -15.70 11.63 -6.36
C GLU A 76 -14.24 11.93 -6.72
N PHE A 77 -13.34 11.93 -5.73
CA PHE A 77 -11.90 12.09 -5.95
C PHE A 77 -11.33 11.00 -6.86
N LEU A 78 -11.74 9.74 -6.72
CA LEU A 78 -11.32 8.65 -7.62
C LEU A 78 -11.80 8.87 -9.06
N GLN A 79 -13.01 9.39 -9.24
CA GLN A 79 -13.53 9.73 -10.57
C GLN A 79 -12.75 10.89 -11.19
N GLU A 80 -12.42 11.91 -10.41
CA GLU A 80 -11.60 13.05 -10.84
C GLU A 80 -10.17 12.61 -11.16
N SER A 81 -9.54 11.81 -10.30
CA SER A 81 -8.22 11.22 -10.52
C SER A 81 -8.18 10.42 -11.82
N ARG A 82 -9.21 9.62 -12.13
CA ARG A 82 -9.30 8.93 -13.43
C ARG A 82 -9.38 9.88 -14.63
N LYS A 83 -10.03 11.04 -14.49
CA LYS A 83 -10.05 12.08 -15.55
C LYS A 83 -8.66 12.70 -15.73
N GLU A 84 -7.88 12.85 -14.66
CA GLU A 84 -6.51 13.37 -14.72
C GLU A 84 -5.50 12.35 -15.23
N LEU A 85 -5.63 11.07 -14.86
CA LEU A 85 -4.80 9.99 -15.37
C LEU A 85 -4.90 9.85 -16.90
N ARG A 86 -6.04 10.25 -17.50
CA ARG A 86 -6.20 10.32 -18.96
C ARG A 86 -5.44 11.47 -19.60
N LYS A 87 -5.07 12.50 -18.84
CA LYS A 87 -4.21 13.60 -19.31
C LYS A 87 -2.73 13.22 -19.24
N VAL A 88 -2.38 12.13 -18.56
CA VAL A 88 -1.02 11.60 -18.54
C VAL A 88 -0.75 10.98 -19.91
N VAL A 89 0.01 11.72 -20.72
CA VAL A 89 0.56 11.21 -21.97
C VAL A 89 1.65 10.23 -21.58
N TRP A 90 1.33 8.94 -21.58
CA TRP A 90 2.33 7.91 -21.41
C TRP A 90 3.28 7.93 -22.61
N PRO A 91 4.61 7.89 -22.37
CA PRO A 91 5.58 7.89 -23.44
C PRO A 91 5.33 6.70 -24.36
N THR A 92 5.56 6.90 -25.66
CA THR A 92 5.38 5.82 -26.63
C THR A 92 6.34 4.67 -26.33
N ARG A 93 5.98 3.43 -26.67
CA ARG A 93 6.84 2.25 -26.40
C ARG A 93 8.26 2.44 -26.92
N LYS A 94 8.42 3.15 -28.06
CA LYS A 94 9.72 3.45 -28.67
C LYS A 94 10.56 4.39 -27.80
N GLU A 95 9.98 5.48 -27.30
CA GLU A 95 10.64 6.41 -26.39
C GLU A 95 11.06 5.74 -25.08
N ALA A 96 10.15 4.96 -24.47
CA ALA A 96 10.42 4.23 -23.24
C ALA A 96 11.58 3.23 -23.42
N THR A 97 11.62 2.50 -24.54
CA THR A 97 12.72 1.57 -24.83
C THR A 97 14.03 2.29 -25.09
N GLN A 98 14.01 3.45 -25.76
CA GLN A 98 15.23 4.22 -26.04
C GLN A 98 15.86 4.75 -24.75
N THR A 99 15.05 5.31 -23.84
CA THR A 99 15.56 5.78 -22.54
C THR A 99 16.04 4.62 -21.68
N THR A 100 15.33 3.48 -21.68
CA THR A 100 15.76 2.29 -20.93
C THR A 100 17.08 1.73 -21.46
N LEU A 101 17.25 1.64 -22.78
CA LEU A 101 18.48 1.14 -23.41
C LEU A 101 19.65 2.09 -23.15
N LEU A 102 19.42 3.41 -23.16
CA LEU A 102 20.40 4.41 -22.76
C LEU A 102 20.82 4.24 -21.29
N ILE A 103 19.87 4.07 -20.37
CA ILE A 103 20.17 3.84 -18.95
C ILE A 103 20.96 2.53 -18.77
N ILE A 104 20.59 1.46 -19.48
CA ILE A 104 21.33 0.18 -19.46
C ILE A 104 22.77 0.40 -19.91
N ALA A 105 22.98 1.11 -21.03
CA ALA A 105 24.31 1.39 -21.54
C ALA A 105 25.17 2.16 -20.51
N VAL A 106 24.62 3.23 -19.92
CA VAL A 106 25.32 4.03 -18.89
C VAL A 106 25.62 3.18 -17.65
N THR A 107 24.66 2.37 -17.19
CA THR A 107 24.82 1.51 -16.01
C THR A 107 25.89 0.45 -16.23
N VAL A 108 25.98 -0.14 -17.43
CA VAL A 108 27.02 -1.11 -17.79
C VAL A 108 28.40 -0.45 -17.77
N ILE A 109 28.54 0.76 -18.31
CA ILE A 109 29.81 1.50 -18.32
C ILE A 109 30.27 1.78 -16.89
N VAL A 110 29.37 2.30 -16.04
CA VAL A 110 29.70 2.59 -14.64
C VAL A 110 30.01 1.30 -13.88
N GLY A 111 29.23 0.24 -14.07
CA GLY A 111 29.46 -1.06 -13.44
C GLY A 111 30.81 -1.67 -13.82
N LEU A 112 31.21 -1.58 -15.09
CA LEU A 112 32.54 -2.02 -15.54
C LEU A 112 33.67 -1.15 -14.98
N ALA A 113 33.47 0.16 -14.93
CA ALA A 113 34.46 1.09 -14.35
C ALA A 113 34.69 0.81 -12.86
N LEU A 114 33.62 0.65 -12.08
CA LEU A 114 33.70 0.29 -10.66
C LEU A 114 34.36 -1.07 -10.50
N TRP A 115 33.92 -2.09 -11.25
CA TRP A 115 34.52 -3.42 -11.21
C TRP A 115 36.03 -3.39 -11.49
N GLY A 116 36.48 -2.62 -12.49
CA GLY A 116 37.91 -2.47 -12.80
C GLY A 116 38.69 -1.84 -11.65
N ILE A 117 38.15 -0.78 -11.06
CA ILE A 117 38.75 -0.09 -9.91
C ILE A 117 38.78 -1.03 -8.70
N ASP A 118 37.69 -1.73 -8.39
CA ASP A 118 37.62 -2.69 -7.28
C ASP A 118 38.67 -3.80 -7.41
N ASN A 119 38.91 -4.31 -8.63
CA ASN A 119 39.98 -5.28 -8.89
C ASN A 119 41.36 -4.69 -8.62
N LEU A 120 41.61 -3.46 -9.03
CA LEU A 120 42.87 -2.77 -8.80
C LEU A 120 43.13 -2.55 -7.30
N PHE A 121 42.13 -2.07 -6.56
CA PHE A 121 42.22 -1.90 -5.11
C PHE A 121 42.49 -3.22 -4.39
N ARG A 122 41.78 -4.30 -4.76
CA ARG A 122 42.04 -5.64 -4.22
C ARG A 122 43.47 -6.09 -4.45
N TRP A 123 44.00 -5.89 -5.65
CA TRP A 123 45.37 -6.27 -5.97
C TRP A 123 46.40 -5.51 -5.14
N ILE A 124 46.24 -4.20 -4.98
CA ILE A 124 47.12 -3.35 -4.17
C ILE A 124 47.11 -3.79 -2.71
N VAL A 125 45.92 -4.00 -2.12
CA VAL A 125 45.78 -4.45 -0.74
C VAL A 125 46.42 -5.82 -0.53
N PHE A 126 46.23 -6.74 -1.47
CA PHE A 126 46.87 -8.06 -1.44
C PHE A 126 48.39 -7.95 -1.47
N TYR A 127 48.94 -7.13 -2.36
CA TYR A 127 50.39 -6.90 -2.46
C TYR A 127 50.98 -6.33 -1.17
N LEU A 128 50.34 -5.30 -0.59
CA LEU A 128 50.77 -4.68 0.66
C LEU A 128 50.68 -5.66 1.84
N THR A 129 49.61 -6.44 1.93
CA THR A 129 49.44 -7.43 3.01
C THR A 129 50.39 -8.62 2.85
N SER A 130 50.67 -9.04 1.62
CA SER A 130 51.62 -10.11 1.30
C SER A 130 53.07 -9.75 1.66
N ILE A 131 53.40 -8.46 1.78
CA ILE A 131 54.74 -7.99 2.14
C ILE A 131 54.95 -7.95 3.67
N GLY A 132 53.87 -7.91 4.45
CA GLY A 132 53.92 -7.89 5.92
C GLY A 132 53.90 -9.28 6.58
N ARG A 133 53.92 -10.35 5.78
CA ARG A 133 54.09 -11.75 6.20
C ARG A 133 55.43 -12.27 5.71
#